data_AF-A0A5C3LXM2-F1
#
_entry.id   AF-A0A5C3LXM2-F1
#
_cell.length_a   1.000
_cell.length_b   1.000
_cell.length_c   1.000
_cell.angle_alpha   90.00
_cell.angle_beta   90.00
_cell.angle_gamma   90.00
#
_symmetry.space_group_name_H-M   'P 1'
#
loop_
_entity.id
_entity.type
_entity.pdbx_description
1 polymer ?
#
loop_
_entity_poly.entity_id
_entity_poly.type
_entity_poly.pdbx_seq_one_letter_code
_entity_poly.pdbx_strand_id
1 'polypeptide(L)'
;KLQWFSDHKCTPEEIQQVCDVVVKHWKESYNSSDKDQRPAWTVNASKKHVSKYAPVQSEVLEPDNIETYLLEPPVKTELIANFGGYMKYWHSATSSTLMLAKMGSDFCSAPGK
;
A
#
# COMPACT_ATOMS: atom_id res chain seq x y z
N LYS A 1 -10.62 3.28 -5.59
CA LYS A 1 -10.67 4.63 -5.01
C LYS A 1 -11.25 5.65 -5.98
N LEU A 2 -11.22 5.39 -7.29
CA LEU A 2 -11.78 6.28 -8.32
C LEU A 2 -13.25 6.65 -8.08
N GLN A 3 -14.04 5.78 -7.45
CA GLN A 3 -15.43 6.07 -7.05
C GLN A 3 -15.56 7.35 -6.23
N TRP A 4 -14.60 7.66 -5.33
CA TRP A 4 -14.65 8.89 -4.54
C TRP A 4 -14.61 10.13 -5.43
N PHE A 5 -13.79 10.12 -6.49
CA PHE A 5 -13.70 11.23 -7.43
C PHE A 5 -14.98 11.37 -8.28
N SER A 6 -15.59 10.25 -8.66
CA SER A 6 -16.89 10.25 -9.33
C SER A 6 -17.98 10.89 -8.45
N ASP A 7 -18.00 10.56 -7.15
CA ASP A 7 -18.96 11.12 -6.19
C ASP A 7 -18.74 12.62 -5.94
N HIS A 8 -17.51 13.13 -6.14
CA HIS A 8 -17.12 14.54 -5.92
C HIS A 8 -17.18 15.40 -7.19
N LYS A 9 -17.91 14.96 -8.21
CA LYS A 9 -18.12 15.70 -9.49
C LYS A 9 -16.84 15.95 -10.30
N CYS A 10 -15.80 15.13 -10.12
CA CYS A 10 -14.66 15.16 -11.03
C CYS A 10 -15.07 14.63 -12.40
N THR A 11 -14.56 15.24 -13.46
CA THR A 11 -14.79 14.77 -14.82
C THR A 11 -14.03 13.46 -15.07
N PRO A 12 -14.51 12.59 -15.99
CA PRO A 12 -13.78 11.37 -16.34
C PRO A 12 -12.35 11.62 -16.82
N GLU A 13 -12.12 12.76 -17.47
CA GLU A 13 -10.79 13.17 -17.94
C GLU A 13 -9.85 13.50 -16.77
N GLU A 14 -10.32 14.24 -15.76
CA GLU A 14 -9.55 14.52 -14.54
C GLU A 14 -9.26 13.24 -13.76
N ILE A 15 -10.23 12.32 -13.69
CA ILE A 15 -10.06 11.01 -13.05
C ILE A 15 -8.97 10.21 -13.77
N GLN A 16 -8.94 10.22 -15.09
CA GLN A 16 -7.91 9.55 -15.87
C GLN A 16 -6.53 10.19 -15.64
N GLN A 17 -6.44 11.52 -15.64
CA GLN A 17 -5.19 12.22 -15.36
C GLN A 17 -4.63 11.88 -13.97
N VAL A 18 -5.49 11.84 -12.94
CA VAL A 18 -5.10 11.42 -11.59
C VAL A 18 -4.63 9.97 -11.61
N CYS A 19 -5.33 9.07 -12.30
CA CYS A 19 -4.94 7.68 -12.45
C CYS A 19 -3.54 7.56 -13.08
N ASP A 20 -3.31 8.26 -14.18
CA ASP A 20 -2.03 8.23 -14.92
C ASP A 20 -0.87 8.76 -14.05
N VAL A 21 -1.09 9.84 -13.30
CA VAL A 21 -0.09 10.40 -12.38
C VAL A 21 0.25 9.42 -11.27
N VAL A 22 -0.76 8.79 -10.65
CA VAL A 22 -0.54 7.82 -9.57
C VAL A 22 0.16 6.57 -10.09
N VAL A 23 -0.28 6.02 -11.24
CA VAL A 23 0.33 4.84 -11.86
C VAL A 23 1.77 5.13 -12.29
N LYS A 24 2.04 6.33 -12.84
CA LYS A 24 3.39 6.77 -13.20
C LYS A 24 4.29 6.86 -11.97
N HIS A 25 3.87 7.60 -10.95
CA HIS A 25 4.62 7.73 -9.70
C HIS A 25 4.85 6.36 -9.05
N TRP A 26 3.84 5.50 -9.06
CA TRP A 26 3.96 4.13 -8.57
C TRP A 26 5.04 3.35 -9.33
N LYS A 27 5.00 3.40 -10.66
CA LYS A 27 5.97 2.71 -11.50
C LYS A 27 7.40 3.20 -11.26
N GLU A 28 7.59 4.51 -11.09
CA GLU A 28 8.89 5.13 -10.83
C GLU A 28 9.41 4.83 -9.42
N SER A 29 8.57 4.93 -8.39
CA SER A 29 9.00 4.86 -6.98
C SER A 29 8.94 3.47 -6.36
N TYR A 30 8.07 2.59 -6.87
CA TYR A 30 7.75 1.30 -6.23
C TYR A 30 7.82 0.10 -7.19
N ASN A 31 7.64 0.29 -8.50
CA ASN A 31 7.80 -0.78 -9.51
C ASN A 31 9.16 -0.75 -10.23
N SER A 32 10.07 0.16 -9.83
CA SER A 32 11.43 0.15 -10.34
C SER A 32 12.06 -1.17 -9.94
N SER A 33 12.17 -2.04 -10.93
CA SER A 33 12.85 -3.33 -10.87
C SER A 33 14.35 -3.10 -10.69
N ASP A 34 14.73 -2.50 -9.57
CA ASP A 34 16.03 -2.74 -9.00
C ASP A 34 15.87 -3.97 -8.12
N LYS A 35 16.31 -5.09 -8.68
CA LYS A 35 16.31 -6.41 -8.03
C LYS A 35 17.15 -6.42 -6.74
N ASP A 36 17.79 -5.31 -6.37
CA ASP A 36 18.69 -5.20 -5.23
C ASP A 36 18.19 -4.35 -4.05
N GLN A 37 16.95 -3.85 -4.07
CA GLN A 37 16.35 -3.22 -2.89
C GLN A 37 15.16 -4.04 -2.38
N ARG A 38 15.45 -5.26 -1.92
CA ARG A 38 14.84 -5.69 -0.65
C ARG A 38 15.55 -4.90 0.42
N PRO A 39 14.94 -3.85 1.00
CA PRO A 39 15.40 -3.49 2.30
C PRO A 39 15.10 -4.68 3.20
N ALA A 40 16.14 -5.21 3.82
CA ALA A 40 16.04 -6.02 5.01
C ALA A 40 15.45 -5.18 6.15
N TRP A 41 14.24 -4.67 6.00
CA TRP A 41 13.44 -4.27 7.14
C TRP A 41 12.74 -5.54 7.58
N THR A 42 13.43 -6.27 8.44
CA THR A 42 12.74 -7.00 9.49
C THR A 42 11.63 -6.10 9.99
N VAL A 43 10.38 -6.45 9.69
CA VAL A 43 9.27 -6.12 10.58
C VAL A 43 9.83 -6.30 11.99
N ASN A 44 9.81 -5.23 12.78
CA ASN A 44 10.00 -5.31 14.23
C ASN A 44 8.81 -6.11 14.79
N ALA A 45 8.73 -7.40 14.43
CA ALA A 45 8.20 -8.42 15.27
C ALA A 45 9.08 -8.34 16.51
N SER A 46 8.55 -7.67 17.54
CA SER A 46 8.96 -7.83 18.93
C SER A 46 9.68 -9.17 19.08
N LYS A 47 11.00 -9.14 19.33
CA LYS A 47 11.92 -10.30 19.34
C LYS A 47 11.27 -11.52 19.99
N LYS A 48 10.53 -12.30 19.20
CA LYS A 48 10.06 -13.63 19.57
C LYS A 48 11.05 -14.55 18.90
N HIS A 49 11.72 -15.32 19.73
CA HIS A 49 12.74 -16.29 19.39
C HIS A 49 12.25 -17.19 18.25
N VAL A 50 12.60 -16.89 17.00
CA VAL A 50 12.25 -17.75 15.86
C VAL A 50 13.26 -18.89 15.84
N SER A 51 12.78 -20.11 16.04
CA SER A 51 13.58 -21.34 16.01
C SER A 51 14.27 -21.49 14.65
N LYS A 52 15.55 -21.92 14.65
CA LYS A 52 16.33 -22.28 13.44
C LYS A 52 15.67 -23.35 12.56
N TYR A 53 14.64 -24.02 13.06
CA TYR A 53 13.90 -25.09 12.38
C TYR A 53 12.51 -24.66 11.88
N ALA A 54 12.14 -23.38 11.99
CA ALA A 54 10.90 -22.91 11.42
C ALA A 54 11.03 -22.81 9.89
N PRO A 55 10.13 -23.43 9.09
CA PRO A 55 10.11 -23.22 7.65
C PRO A 55 9.83 -21.73 7.40
N VAL A 56 10.78 -21.06 6.73
CA VAL A 56 10.58 -19.70 6.23
C VAL A 56 9.52 -19.80 5.13
N GLN A 57 8.26 -19.57 5.49
CA GLN A 57 7.19 -19.35 4.52
C GLN A 57 7.47 -18.00 3.87
N SER A 58 8.34 -18.00 2.85
CA SER A 58 8.36 -16.93 1.86
C SER A 58 7.12 -17.13 1.00
N GLU A 59 5.97 -16.65 1.49
CA GLU A 59 4.79 -16.48 0.66
C GLU A 59 5.21 -15.56 -0.48
N VAL A 60 5.18 -16.11 -1.69
CA VAL A 60 5.38 -15.35 -2.92
C VAL A 60 4.16 -14.45 -3.03
N LEU A 61 4.27 -13.25 -2.45
CA LEU A 61 3.29 -12.20 -2.58
C LEU A 61 3.10 -11.95 -4.07
N GLU A 62 1.87 -12.15 -4.55
CA GLU A 62 1.48 -11.75 -5.90
C GLU A 62 1.86 -10.28 -6.11
N PRO A 63 2.27 -9.89 -7.33
CA PRO A 63 2.69 -8.53 -7.61
C PRO A 63 1.53 -7.57 -7.33
N ASP A 64 1.74 -6.68 -6.36
CA ASP A 64 0.82 -5.62 -6.02
C ASP A 64 0.48 -4.77 -7.25
N ASN A 65 -0.79 -4.81 -7.68
CA ASN A 65 -1.26 -4.00 -8.79
C ASN A 65 -1.97 -2.74 -8.30
N ILE A 66 -1.32 -1.58 -8.50
CA ILE A 66 -1.86 -0.26 -8.18
C ILE A 66 -3.18 0.03 -8.92
N GLU A 67 -3.36 -0.49 -10.12
CA GLU A 67 -4.56 -0.28 -10.93
C GLU A 67 -5.78 -0.94 -10.26
N THR A 68 -5.60 -2.16 -9.73
CA THR A 68 -6.65 -2.87 -8.98
C THR A 68 -7.05 -2.08 -7.73
N TYR A 69 -6.08 -1.61 -6.96
CA TYR A 69 -6.33 -0.77 -5.77
C TYR A 69 -7.08 0.53 -6.12
N LEU A 70 -6.77 1.15 -7.26
CA LEU A 70 -7.48 2.33 -7.74
C LEU A 70 -8.92 2.02 -8.16
N LEU A 71 -9.24 0.81 -8.57
CA LEU A 71 -10.62 0.41 -8.88
C LEU A 71 -11.44 0.02 -7.64
N GLU A 72 -10.80 -0.54 -6.61
CA GLU A 72 -11.48 -0.97 -5.37
C GLU A 72 -12.26 0.16 -4.69
N PRO A 73 -13.42 -0.08 -4.07
CA PRO A 73 -14.17 0.97 -3.40
C PRO A 73 -13.37 1.68 -2.29
N PRO A 74 -13.70 2.94 -1.96
CA PRO A 74 -13.14 3.62 -0.80
C PRO A 74 -13.31 2.77 0.47
N VAL A 75 -12.26 2.71 1.28
CA VAL A 75 -12.34 1.97 2.55
C VAL A 75 -13.19 2.80 3.51
N LYS A 76 -14.15 2.14 4.17
CA LYS A 76 -15.03 2.80 5.14
C LYS A 76 -14.21 3.33 6.33
N THR A 77 -14.51 4.54 6.77
CA THR A 77 -13.83 5.19 7.91
C THR A 77 -13.94 4.36 9.19
N GLU A 78 -15.07 3.67 9.41
CA GLU A 78 -15.28 2.77 10.56
C GLU A 78 -14.23 1.66 10.62
N LEU A 79 -13.88 1.07 9.47
CA LEU A 79 -12.88 0.02 9.39
C LEU A 79 -11.51 0.57 9.80
N ILE A 80 -11.13 1.72 9.26
CA ILE A 80 -9.87 2.39 9.62
C ILE A 80 -9.84 2.74 11.11
N ALA A 81 -10.95 3.20 11.68
CA ALA A 81 -11.07 3.47 13.11
C ALA A 81 -10.90 2.20 13.95
N ASN A 82 -11.49 1.07 13.52
CA ASN A 82 -11.34 -0.24 14.19
C ASN A 82 -9.88 -0.74 14.18
N PHE A 83 -9.12 -0.45 13.12
CA PHE A 83 -7.67 -0.72 13.09
C PHE A 83 -6.86 0.23 13.99
N GLY A 84 -7.48 1.29 14.51
CA GLY A 84 -6.82 2.31 15.32
C GLY A 84 -6.15 3.41 14.50
N GLY A 85 -6.66 3.68 13.29
CA GLY A 85 -6.25 4.78 12.41
C GLY A 85 -5.54 4.33 11.14
N TYR A 86 -5.29 5.30 10.25
CA TYR A 86 -4.72 5.08 8.91
C TYR A 86 -3.35 4.40 8.94
N MET A 87 -2.46 4.80 9.85
CA MET A 87 -1.14 4.18 9.97
C MET A 87 -1.24 2.70 10.34
N LYS A 88 -2.05 2.34 11.35
CA LYS A 88 -2.20 0.95 11.76
C LYS A 88 -2.88 0.09 10.69
N TYR A 89 -3.83 0.67 9.96
CA TYR A 89 -4.45 0.01 8.80
C TYR A 89 -3.38 -0.36 7.76
N TRP A 90 -2.54 0.58 7.34
CA TRP A 90 -1.50 0.31 6.35
C TRP A 90 -0.43 -0.66 6.86
N HIS A 91 -0.06 -0.59 8.15
CA HIS A 91 0.83 -1.58 8.77
C HIS A 91 0.25 -2.99 8.79
N SER A 92 -1.08 -3.16 8.85
CA SER A 92 -1.70 -4.49 8.74
C SER A 92 -1.80 -4.98 7.30
N ALA A 93 -1.88 -4.07 6.33
CA ALA A 93 -1.96 -4.38 4.91
C ALA A 93 -0.62 -4.84 4.32
N THR A 94 0.51 -4.73 5.03
CA THR A 94 1.82 -5.24 4.56
C THR A 94 1.86 -6.75 4.38
N SER A 95 0.96 -7.48 5.05
CA SER A 95 0.86 -8.94 4.95
C SER A 95 0.22 -9.39 3.64
N SER A 96 -0.64 -8.57 3.04
CA SER A 96 -1.35 -8.90 1.79
C SER A 96 -0.78 -8.14 0.59
N THR A 97 -0.42 -6.88 0.80
CA THR A 97 -0.04 -5.97 -0.29
C THR A 97 1.12 -5.07 0.13
N LEU A 98 2.34 -5.59 0.02
CA LEU A 98 3.54 -5.03 0.65
C LEU A 98 3.95 -3.66 0.06
N MET A 99 3.94 -3.49 -1.27
CA MET A 99 4.25 -2.22 -1.91
C MET A 99 3.14 -1.20 -1.72
N LEU A 100 1.86 -1.63 -1.71
CA LEU A 100 0.73 -0.71 -1.56
C LEU A 100 0.69 -0.16 -0.14
N ALA A 101 0.94 -1.05 0.83
CA ALA A 101 1.10 -0.70 2.22
C ALA A 101 2.27 0.25 2.45
N LYS A 102 3.39 0.04 1.75
CA LYS A 102 4.53 0.97 1.80
C LYS A 102 4.15 2.35 1.29
N MET A 103 3.57 2.46 0.10
CA MET A 103 3.10 3.74 -0.45
C MET A 103 2.09 4.43 0.47
N GLY A 104 1.12 3.69 1.01
CA GLY A 104 0.14 4.22 1.94
C GLY A 104 0.75 4.72 3.25
N SER A 105 1.75 4.02 3.77
CA SER A 105 2.50 4.42 4.96
C SER A 105 3.36 5.66 4.70
N ASP A 106 4.06 5.70 3.56
CA ASP A 106 4.86 6.87 3.14
C ASP A 106 3.97 8.12 3.08
N PHE A 107 2.80 8.02 2.45
CA PHE A 107 1.82 9.10 2.40
C PHE A 107 1.36 9.55 3.79
N CYS A 108 1.05 8.62 4.69
CA CYS A 108 0.60 8.98 6.05
C CYS A 108 1.72 9.54 6.95
N SER A 109 2.98 9.23 6.62
CA SER A 109 4.16 9.72 7.33
C SER A 109 4.67 11.06 6.81
N ALA A 110 4.27 11.44 5.58
CA ALA A 110 4.66 12.71 5.00
C ALA A 110 4.06 13.86 5.83
N PRO A 111 4.87 14.86 6.23
CA PRO A 111 4.37 16.00 6.98
C PRO A 111 3.33 16.74 6.14
N GLY A 112 2.20 17.09 6.76
CA GLY A 112 1.19 17.93 6.12
C GLY A 112 1.81 19.26 5.72
N LYS A 113 1.69 19.62 4.44
CA LYS A 113 2.02 20.96 3.95
C LYS A 113 0.92 21.95 4.30
#